data_AF-A0A7S1M9C3-F1
#
_entry.id   AF-A0A7S1M9C3-F1
#
_cell.length_a   1.000
_cell.length_b   1.000
_cell.length_c   1.000
_cell.angle_alpha   90.00
_cell.angle_beta   90.00
_cell.angle_gamma   90.00
#
_symmetry.space_group_name_H-M   'P 1'
#
loop_
_entity.id
_entity.type
_entity.pdbx_description
1 polymer ?
#
loop_
_entity_poly.entity_id
_entity_poly.type
_entity_poly.pdbx_seq_one_letter_code
_entity_poly.pdbx_strand_id
1 'polypeptide(L)'
;MTIKTLTDEIAALKKDVSDMQVQMKVAGEDREKENVDFQTTVADQRETQRLLKAALSVLSDFYGQKQGAALLQEQQPAGPPPPSGFKAYKKNAAAGGVVDLIESIIRDAKAMEAEAIRSEEDAQKAYEDFVKQTNSAVEAKSREIVNKSEEKAKAEAAAKKKAADEAAAKKAAEEKAKADAAATKKAEDEAAAKKAAEEKAKADAATTKKAEDE
;
A
#
# COMPACT_ATOMS: atom_id res chain seq x y z
N MET A 1 2.85 15.67 -22.52
CA MET A 1 3.58 15.72 -21.24
C MET A 1 5.07 15.92 -21.49
N THR A 2 5.83 16.47 -20.54
CA THR A 2 7.29 16.55 -20.65
C THR A 2 7.95 15.28 -20.10
N ILE A 3 9.18 14.96 -20.52
CA ILE A 3 9.97 13.84 -19.96
C ILE A 3 10.10 13.98 -18.44
N LYS A 4 10.28 15.21 -17.93
CA LYS A 4 10.33 15.50 -16.50
C LYS A 4 9.01 15.12 -15.81
N THR A 5 7.88 15.61 -16.34
CA THR A 5 6.54 15.28 -15.80
C THR A 5 6.30 13.78 -15.75
N LEU A 6 6.60 13.06 -16.84
CA LEU A 6 6.46 11.60 -16.89
C LEU A 6 7.36 10.89 -15.87
N THR A 7 8.58 11.39 -15.66
CA THR A 7 9.51 10.85 -14.66
C THR A 7 8.96 11.02 -13.25
N ASP A 8 8.47 12.22 -12.94
CA ASP A 8 7.92 12.56 -11.62
C ASP A 8 6.65 11.73 -11.33
N GLU A 9 5.75 11.60 -12.31
CA GLU A 9 4.53 10.79 -12.20
C GLU A 9 4.81 9.29 -12.04
N ILE A 10 5.77 8.73 -12.79
CA ILE A 10 6.20 7.33 -12.62
C ILE A 10 6.76 7.10 -11.21
N ALA A 11 7.56 8.04 -10.70
CA ALA A 11 8.14 7.94 -9.36
C ALA A 11 7.05 7.98 -8.28
N ALA A 12 6.07 8.88 -8.42
CA ALA A 12 4.92 8.97 -7.52
C ALA A 12 4.10 7.67 -7.53
N LEU A 13 3.78 7.14 -8.71
CA LEU A 13 3.02 5.88 -8.83
C LEU A 13 3.76 4.69 -8.21
N LYS A 14 5.08 4.60 -8.40
CA LYS A 14 5.91 3.55 -7.76
C LYS A 14 5.90 3.66 -6.24
N LYS A 15 5.96 4.89 -5.72
CA LYS A 15 5.85 5.14 -4.28
C LYS A 15 4.49 4.69 -3.77
N ASP A 16 3.40 5.07 -4.44
CA ASP A 16 2.05 4.67 -4.04
C ASP A 16 1.88 3.14 -4.02
N VAL A 17 2.41 2.43 -5.02
CA VAL A 17 2.38 0.95 -5.06
C VAL A 17 3.15 0.36 -3.87
N SER A 18 4.33 0.90 -3.57
CA SER A 18 5.12 0.46 -2.42
C SER A 18 4.40 0.72 -1.09
N ASP A 19 3.80 1.90 -0.93
CA ASP A 19 3.06 2.27 0.28
C ASP A 19 1.83 1.37 0.46
N MET A 20 1.10 1.06 -0.61
CA MET A 20 -0.01 0.12 -0.61
C MET A 20 0.42 -1.30 -0.19
N GLN A 21 1.56 -1.79 -0.68
CA GLN A 21 2.09 -3.10 -0.29
C GLN A 21 2.47 -3.15 1.20
N VAL A 22 3.04 -2.07 1.74
CA VAL A 22 3.33 -1.95 3.17
C VAL A 22 2.02 -1.97 3.98
N GLN A 23 1.02 -1.21 3.56
CA GLN A 23 -0.30 -1.20 4.22
C GLN A 23 -0.96 -2.58 4.21
N MET A 24 -0.86 -3.33 3.11
CA MET A 24 -1.36 -4.71 3.06
C MET A 24 -0.68 -5.62 4.08
N LYS A 25 0.64 -5.49 4.26
CA LYS A 25 1.39 -6.27 5.25
C LYS A 25 0.94 -5.94 6.67
N VAL A 26 0.85 -4.64 6.99
CA VAL A 26 0.43 -4.18 8.33
C VAL A 26 -0.99 -4.62 8.63
N ALA A 27 -1.92 -4.44 7.69
CA ALA A 27 -3.30 -4.90 7.86
C ALA A 27 -3.39 -6.42 8.08
N GLY A 28 -2.55 -7.21 7.41
CA GLY A 28 -2.47 -8.65 7.62
C GLY A 28 -1.96 -9.02 9.03
N GLU A 29 -0.92 -8.33 9.51
CA GLU A 29 -0.39 -8.51 10.86
C GLU A 29 -1.42 -8.12 11.95
N ASP A 30 -2.15 -7.03 11.73
CA ASP A 30 -3.19 -6.59 12.67
C ASP A 30 -4.38 -7.56 12.66
N ARG A 31 -4.75 -8.09 11.49
CA ARG A 31 -5.76 -9.15 11.40
C ARG A 31 -5.38 -10.44 12.13
N GLU A 32 -4.11 -10.81 12.10
CA GLU A 32 -3.63 -11.97 12.85
C GLU A 32 -3.80 -11.75 14.37
N LYS A 33 -3.41 -10.57 14.87
CA LYS A 33 -3.57 -10.22 16.29
C LYS A 33 -5.04 -10.16 16.70
N GLU A 34 -5.87 -9.46 15.93
CA GLU A 34 -7.29 -9.33 16.19
C GLU A 34 -8.00 -10.69 16.18
N ASN A 35 -7.62 -11.61 15.29
CA ASN A 35 -8.16 -12.96 15.29
C ASN A 35 -7.74 -13.77 16.53
N VAL A 36 -6.49 -13.63 16.98
CA VAL A 36 -6.01 -14.26 18.23
C VAL A 36 -6.79 -13.73 19.45
N ASP A 37 -7.01 -12.43 19.53
CA ASP A 37 -7.78 -11.80 20.60
C ASP A 37 -9.24 -12.25 20.56
N PHE A 38 -9.83 -12.38 19.37
CA PHE A 38 -11.17 -12.95 19.17
C PHE A 38 -11.25 -14.40 19.69
N GLN A 39 -10.30 -15.26 19.31
CA GLN A 39 -10.28 -16.66 19.74
C GLN A 39 -10.18 -16.76 21.26
N THR A 40 -9.31 -15.97 21.89
CA THR A 40 -9.17 -15.89 23.35
C THR A 40 -10.48 -15.46 23.99
N THR A 41 -11.09 -14.38 23.49
CA THR A 41 -12.33 -13.83 24.03
C THR A 41 -13.47 -14.85 23.97
N VAL A 42 -13.66 -15.51 22.82
CA VAL A 42 -14.71 -16.53 22.69
C VAL A 42 -14.45 -17.73 23.59
N ALA A 43 -13.19 -18.17 23.72
CA ALA A 43 -12.84 -19.26 24.63
C ALA A 43 -13.16 -18.92 26.09
N ASP A 44 -12.77 -17.72 26.54
CA ASP A 44 -13.02 -17.24 27.91
C ASP A 44 -14.52 -17.09 28.20
N GLN A 45 -15.31 -16.58 27.25
CA GLN A 45 -16.75 -16.47 27.42
C GLN A 45 -17.42 -17.84 27.48
N ARG A 46 -17.00 -18.80 26.65
CA ARG A 46 -17.51 -20.18 26.69
C ARG A 46 -17.18 -20.86 28.02
N GLU A 47 -15.96 -20.67 28.51
CA GLU A 47 -15.54 -21.23 29.80
C GLU A 47 -16.28 -20.58 30.96
N THR A 48 -16.48 -19.26 30.92
CA THR A 48 -17.30 -18.51 31.89
C THR A 48 -18.73 -19.05 31.92
N GLN A 49 -19.36 -19.22 30.75
CA GLN A 49 -20.69 -19.82 30.66
C GLN A 49 -20.72 -21.24 31.24
N ARG A 50 -19.69 -22.05 30.99
CA ARG A 50 -19.59 -23.43 31.49
C ARG A 50 -19.50 -23.45 33.02
N LEU A 51 -18.61 -22.64 33.60
CA LEU A 51 -18.39 -22.56 35.03
C LEU A 51 -19.63 -22.03 35.77
N LEU A 52 -20.26 -20.98 35.23
CA LEU A 52 -21.47 -20.41 35.83
C LEU A 52 -22.66 -21.37 35.76
N LYS A 53 -22.82 -22.13 34.67
CA LYS A 53 -23.83 -23.20 34.58
C LYS A 53 -23.59 -24.29 35.62
N ALA A 54 -22.33 -24.70 35.83
CA ALA A 54 -21.98 -25.67 36.87
C ALA A 54 -22.30 -25.14 38.27
N ALA A 55 -21.96 -23.88 38.57
CA ALA A 55 -22.31 -23.23 39.83
C ALA A 55 -23.83 -23.14 40.03
N LEU A 56 -24.57 -22.75 38.98
CA LEU A 56 -26.03 -22.69 39.00
C LEU A 56 -26.63 -24.06 39.32
N SER A 57 -26.10 -25.15 38.76
CA SER A 57 -26.54 -26.52 39.08
C SER A 57 -26.36 -26.84 40.57
N VAL A 58 -25.18 -26.58 41.14
CA VAL A 58 -24.89 -26.85 42.55
C VAL A 58 -25.78 -26.01 43.48
N LEU A 59 -25.98 -24.72 43.17
CA LEU A 59 -26.90 -23.87 43.93
C LEU A 59 -28.33 -24.40 43.82
N SER A 60 -28.78 -24.74 42.61
CA SER A 60 -30.12 -25.25 42.35
C SER A 60 -30.38 -26.55 43.11
N ASP A 61 -29.42 -27.47 43.15
CA ASP A 61 -29.52 -28.71 43.93
C ASP A 61 -29.64 -28.41 45.43
N PHE A 62 -28.84 -27.48 45.96
CA PHE A 62 -28.86 -27.11 47.39
C PHE A 62 -30.16 -26.39 47.82
N TYR A 63 -30.76 -25.60 46.92
CA TYR A 63 -32.04 -24.92 47.19
C TYR A 63 -33.26 -25.80 46.87
N GLY A 64 -33.17 -26.64 45.84
CA GLY A 64 -34.20 -27.59 45.39
C GLY A 64 -34.35 -28.82 46.29
N GLN A 65 -33.25 -29.41 46.79
CA GLN A 65 -33.32 -30.54 47.73
C GLN A 65 -34.11 -30.23 49.00
N LYS A 66 -34.18 -28.95 49.43
CA LYS A 66 -34.94 -28.56 50.63
C LYS A 66 -36.41 -28.23 50.37
N GLN A 67 -36.83 -27.97 49.14
CA GLN A 67 -38.26 -27.87 48.83
C GLN A 67 -38.92 -29.26 48.82
N GLY A 68 -38.18 -30.30 48.38
CA GLY A 68 -38.60 -31.69 48.55
C GLY A 68 -38.53 -32.18 50.00
N ALA A 69 -37.51 -31.79 50.77
CA ALA A 69 -37.38 -32.20 52.17
C ALA A 69 -38.30 -31.44 53.15
N ALA A 70 -38.71 -30.21 52.83
CA ALA A 70 -39.70 -29.46 53.63
C ALA A 70 -41.14 -29.97 53.43
N LEU A 71 -41.42 -30.66 52.31
CA LEU A 71 -42.69 -31.37 52.08
C LEU A 71 -42.70 -32.80 52.65
N LEU A 72 -41.55 -33.31 53.11
CA LEU A 72 -41.43 -34.67 53.67
C LEU A 72 -41.37 -34.70 55.21
N GLN A 73 -41.62 -33.56 55.87
CA GLN A 73 -41.68 -33.49 57.32
C GLN A 73 -43.12 -33.55 57.82
N GLU A 74 -43.88 -34.55 57.36
CA GLU A 74 -45.12 -34.95 58.04
C GLU A 74 -44.96 -36.35 58.61
N GLN A 75 -44.92 -36.39 59.95
CA GLN A 75 -45.01 -37.54 60.87
C GLN A 75 -43.78 -38.46 61.01
N GLN A 76 -42.85 -38.08 61.89
CA GLN A 76 -42.21 -39.04 62.80
C GLN A 76 -42.62 -38.73 64.25
N PRO A 77 -42.92 -39.76 65.08
CA PRO A 77 -43.34 -39.57 66.47
C PRO A 77 -42.22 -38.93 67.31
N ALA A 78 -42.62 -38.05 68.23
CA ALA A 78 -41.76 -37.16 69.00
C ALA A 78 -40.60 -37.88 69.71
N GLY A 79 -39.37 -37.66 69.24
CA GLY A 79 -38.15 -37.93 69.98
C GLY A 79 -37.84 -36.82 71.00
N PRO A 80 -36.98 -37.08 72.00
CA PRO A 80 -36.68 -36.13 73.08
C PRO A 80 -36.16 -34.78 72.55
N PRO A 81 -36.46 -33.67 73.26
CA PRO A 81 -36.24 -32.32 72.76
C PRO A 81 -34.75 -32.06 72.47
N PRO A 82 -34.42 -31.38 71.36
CA PRO A 82 -33.05 -31.11 70.97
C PRO A 82 -32.32 -30.24 72.02
N PRO A 83 -30.99 -30.45 72.24
CA PRO A 83 -30.20 -29.69 73.21
C PRO A 83 -30.29 -28.18 72.98
N SER A 84 -30.51 -27.43 74.07
CA SER A 84 -30.57 -25.97 74.07
C SER A 84 -29.22 -25.36 73.67
N GLY A 85 -29.06 -25.00 72.39
CA GLY A 85 -27.85 -24.35 71.89
C GLY A 85 -27.70 -24.36 70.36
N PHE A 86 -28.32 -25.32 69.67
CA PHE A 86 -28.31 -25.35 68.20
C PHE A 86 -29.46 -24.51 67.64
N LYS A 87 -29.19 -23.24 67.29
CA LYS A 87 -30.10 -22.49 66.42
C LYS A 87 -30.13 -23.16 65.06
N ALA A 88 -31.33 -23.51 64.57
CA ALA A 88 -31.52 -23.98 63.21
C ALA A 88 -30.92 -22.96 62.23
N TYR A 89 -30.08 -23.44 61.30
CA TYR A 89 -29.44 -22.62 60.29
C TYR A 89 -30.52 -21.91 59.44
N LYS A 90 -30.66 -20.59 59.63
CA LYS A 90 -31.67 -19.78 58.95
C LYS A 90 -31.13 -19.40 57.57
N LYS A 91 -31.65 -20.02 56.50
CA LYS A 91 -31.33 -19.61 55.12
C LYS A 91 -31.79 -18.15 54.92
N ASN A 92 -30.91 -17.31 54.40
CA ASN A 92 -31.21 -15.91 54.07
C ASN A 92 -32.20 -15.86 52.89
N ALA A 93 -33.25 -15.06 53.00
CA ALA A 93 -34.27 -14.86 51.95
C ALA A 93 -33.70 -14.25 50.65
N ALA A 94 -32.49 -13.69 50.69
CA ALA A 94 -31.77 -13.12 49.54
C ALA A 94 -31.19 -14.16 48.56
N ALA A 95 -31.31 -15.47 48.85
CA ALA A 95 -30.74 -16.54 48.04
C ALA A 95 -31.30 -16.63 46.60
N GLY A 96 -32.56 -16.25 46.37
CA GLY A 96 -33.16 -16.24 45.02
C GLY A 96 -32.48 -15.23 44.09
N GLY A 97 -32.14 -14.04 44.61
CA GLY A 97 -31.50 -13.00 43.80
C GLY A 97 -30.10 -13.35 43.30
N VAL A 98 -29.38 -14.27 43.96
CA VAL A 98 -28.05 -14.71 43.52
C VAL A 98 -28.15 -15.70 42.35
N VAL A 99 -29.16 -16.57 42.34
CA VAL A 99 -29.44 -17.49 41.23
C VAL A 99 -29.81 -16.68 39.98
N ASP A 100 -30.72 -15.72 40.12
CA ASP A 100 -31.14 -14.82 39.04
C ASP A 100 -29.96 -13.98 38.50
N LEU A 101 -29.04 -13.56 39.38
CA LEU A 101 -27.82 -12.86 38.98
C LEU A 101 -26.89 -13.76 38.17
N ILE A 102 -26.65 -15.00 38.58
CA ILE A 102 -25.82 -15.96 37.84
C ILE A 102 -26.42 -16.25 36.46
N GLU A 103 -27.73 -16.45 36.38
CA GLU A 103 -28.42 -16.62 35.10
C GLU A 103 -28.30 -15.40 34.20
N SER A 104 -28.36 -14.19 34.78
CA SER A 104 -28.16 -12.94 34.06
C SER A 104 -26.75 -12.85 33.48
N ILE A 105 -25.72 -13.14 34.28
CA ILE A 105 -24.33 -13.13 33.81
C ILE A 105 -24.11 -14.18 32.70
N ILE A 106 -24.76 -15.35 32.78
CA ILE A 106 -24.71 -16.34 31.69
C ILE A 106 -25.32 -15.79 30.40
N ARG A 107 -26.45 -15.06 30.48
CA ARG A 107 -27.06 -14.40 29.32
C ARG A 107 -26.14 -13.34 28.74
N ASP A 108 -25.52 -12.53 29.59
CA ASP A 108 -24.58 -11.49 29.17
C ASP A 108 -23.35 -12.10 28.50
N ALA A 109 -22.76 -13.15 29.07
CA ALA A 109 -21.64 -13.87 28.47
C ALA A 109 -21.97 -14.47 27.09
N LYS A 110 -23.20 -14.97 26.90
CA LYS A 110 -23.70 -15.43 25.59
C LYS A 110 -23.86 -14.29 24.60
N ALA A 111 -24.38 -13.15 25.07
CA ALA A 111 -24.53 -11.97 24.22
C ALA A 111 -23.16 -11.43 23.77
N MET A 112 -22.19 -11.38 24.68
CA MET A 112 -20.81 -10.99 24.38
C MET A 112 -20.13 -11.95 23.40
N GLU A 113 -20.33 -13.28 23.55
CA GLU A 113 -19.84 -14.25 22.57
C GLU A 113 -20.42 -13.99 21.17
N ALA A 114 -21.73 -13.77 21.07
CA ALA A 114 -22.39 -13.51 19.80
C ALA A 114 -21.95 -12.17 19.17
N GLU A 115 -21.74 -11.13 19.98
CA GLU A 115 -21.21 -9.84 19.53
C GLU A 115 -19.77 -9.95 19.04
N ALA A 116 -18.92 -10.69 19.75
CA ALA A 116 -17.54 -10.97 19.33
C ALA A 116 -17.50 -11.70 17.98
N ILE A 117 -18.38 -12.70 17.78
CA ILE A 117 -18.47 -13.44 16.50
C ILE A 117 -18.89 -12.51 15.36
N ARG A 118 -19.92 -11.69 15.55
CA ARG A 118 -20.35 -10.72 14.53
C ARG A 118 -19.26 -9.71 14.20
N SER A 119 -18.58 -9.21 15.23
CA SER A 119 -17.47 -8.26 15.07
C SER A 119 -16.32 -8.86 14.27
N GLU A 120 -15.99 -10.13 14.50
CA GLU A 120 -14.99 -10.86 13.72
C GLU A 120 -15.43 -11.08 12.26
N GLU A 121 -16.69 -11.43 12.01
CA GLU A 121 -17.23 -11.56 10.65
C GLU A 121 -17.14 -10.23 9.88
N ASP A 122 -17.52 -9.13 10.52
CA ASP A 122 -17.42 -7.79 9.92
C ASP A 122 -15.95 -7.39 9.67
N ALA A 123 -15.05 -7.68 10.62
CA ALA A 123 -13.62 -7.40 10.49
C ALA A 123 -12.96 -8.23 9.37
N GLN A 124 -13.31 -9.52 9.25
CA GLN A 124 -12.84 -10.38 8.15
C GLN A 124 -13.31 -9.83 6.80
N LYS A 125 -14.59 -9.50 6.68
CA LYS A 125 -15.13 -8.94 5.44
C LYS A 125 -14.47 -7.61 5.06
N ALA A 126 -14.29 -6.71 6.03
CA ALA A 126 -13.60 -5.44 5.81
C ALA A 126 -12.16 -5.66 5.32
N TYR A 127 -11.45 -6.63 5.88
CA TYR A 127 -10.11 -6.99 5.44
C TYR A 127 -10.09 -7.59 4.02
N GLU A 128 -11.02 -8.50 3.69
CA GLU A 128 -11.15 -9.07 2.35
C GLU A 128 -11.41 -7.98 1.30
N ASP A 129 -12.34 -7.06 1.60
CA ASP A 129 -12.64 -5.91 0.74
C ASP A 129 -11.41 -4.99 0.59
N PHE A 130 -10.71 -4.69 1.69
CA PHE A 130 -9.49 -3.91 1.67
C PHE A 130 -8.39 -4.55 0.80
N VAL A 131 -8.15 -5.85 0.96
CA VAL A 131 -7.15 -6.60 0.18
C VAL A 131 -7.52 -6.59 -1.30
N LYS A 132 -8.79 -6.83 -1.64
CA LYS A 132 -9.28 -6.83 -3.03
C LYS A 132 -9.15 -5.45 -3.68
N GLN A 133 -9.56 -4.39 -2.98
CA GLN A 133 -9.46 -3.02 -3.46
C GLN A 133 -8.00 -2.60 -3.64
N THR A 134 -7.13 -2.94 -2.68
CA THR A 134 -5.72 -2.60 -2.74
C THR A 134 -5.01 -3.33 -3.88
N ASN A 135 -5.27 -4.62 -4.07
CA ASN A 135 -4.75 -5.38 -5.22
C ASN A 135 -5.21 -4.76 -6.55
N SER A 136 -6.48 -4.39 -6.66
CA SER A 136 -7.02 -3.73 -7.86
C SER A 136 -6.33 -2.37 -8.12
N ALA A 137 -6.07 -1.59 -7.07
CA ALA A 137 -5.38 -0.31 -7.15
C ALA A 137 -3.91 -0.49 -7.55
N VAL A 138 -3.22 -1.48 -6.99
CA VAL A 138 -1.84 -1.83 -7.33
C VAL A 138 -1.73 -2.26 -8.79
N GLU A 139 -2.66 -3.08 -9.29
CA GLU A 139 -2.70 -3.47 -10.71
C GLU A 139 -2.92 -2.26 -11.62
N ALA A 140 -3.89 -1.40 -11.30
CA ALA A 140 -4.19 -0.21 -12.08
C ALA A 140 -2.98 0.74 -12.15
N LYS A 141 -2.36 1.04 -11.00
CA LYS A 141 -1.15 1.87 -10.93
C LYS A 141 0.04 1.23 -11.64
N SER A 142 0.18 -0.10 -11.58
CA SER A 142 1.23 -0.82 -12.30
C SER A 142 1.08 -0.72 -13.81
N ARG A 143 -0.16 -0.83 -14.32
CA ARG A 143 -0.45 -0.58 -15.76
C ARG A 143 -0.16 0.87 -16.15
N GLU A 144 -0.50 1.82 -15.29
CA GLU A 144 -0.22 3.24 -15.53
C GLU A 144 1.29 3.53 -15.58
N ILE A 145 2.07 2.90 -14.70
CA ILE A 145 3.55 2.96 -14.73
C ILE A 145 4.08 2.46 -16.07
N VAL A 146 3.58 1.32 -16.57
CA VAL A 146 4.01 0.77 -17.87
C VAL A 146 3.68 1.76 -19.00
N ASN A 147 2.43 2.22 -19.08
CA ASN A 147 2.01 3.15 -20.13
C ASN A 147 2.84 4.45 -20.12
N LYS A 148 3.03 5.07 -18.96
CA LYS A 148 3.84 6.30 -18.83
C LYS A 148 5.32 6.04 -19.14
N SER A 149 5.83 4.85 -18.81
CA SER A 149 7.21 4.46 -19.15
C SER A 149 7.40 4.35 -20.66
N GLU A 150 6.42 3.79 -21.37
CA GLU A 150 6.42 3.74 -22.83
C GLU A 150 6.35 5.14 -23.45
N GLU A 151 5.48 6.01 -22.94
CA GLU A 151 5.39 7.41 -23.39
C GLU A 151 6.71 8.16 -23.17
N LYS A 152 7.34 7.96 -22.01
CA LYS A 152 8.65 8.53 -21.70
C LYS A 152 9.71 8.04 -22.66
N ALA A 153 9.76 6.74 -22.94
CA ALA A 153 10.71 6.16 -23.88
C ALA A 153 10.53 6.73 -25.30
N LYS A 154 9.28 6.88 -25.77
CA LYS A 154 8.98 7.52 -27.06
C LYS A 154 9.44 8.98 -27.10
N ALA A 155 9.16 9.74 -26.03
CA ALA A 155 9.58 11.14 -25.94
C ALA A 155 11.11 11.28 -25.92
N GLU A 156 11.81 10.42 -25.19
CA GLU A 156 13.28 10.39 -25.16
C GLU A 156 13.88 10.02 -26.52
N ALA A 157 13.30 9.04 -27.23
CA ALA A 157 13.75 8.65 -28.56
C ALA A 157 13.57 9.80 -29.56
N ALA A 158 12.43 10.49 -29.54
CA ALA A 158 12.17 11.65 -30.38
C ALA A 158 13.15 12.80 -30.11
N ALA A 159 13.42 13.08 -28.83
CA ALA A 159 14.38 14.11 -28.43
C ALA A 159 15.81 13.77 -28.91
N LYS A 160 16.24 12.51 -28.76
CA LYS A 160 17.54 12.04 -29.26
C LYS A 160 17.66 12.16 -30.77
N LYS A 161 16.62 11.76 -31.52
CA LYS A 161 16.60 11.88 -32.98
C LYS A 161 16.72 13.35 -33.40
N LYS A 162 15.94 14.25 -32.80
CA LYS A 162 16.00 15.68 -33.10
C LYS A 162 17.39 16.27 -32.84
N ALA A 163 18.01 15.91 -31.71
CA ALA A 163 19.37 16.35 -31.38
C ALA A 163 20.41 15.83 -32.39
N ALA A 164 20.27 14.58 -32.85
CA ALA A 164 21.15 14.00 -33.87
C ALA A 164 20.99 14.70 -35.23
N ASP A 165 19.74 14.96 -35.66
CA ASP A 165 19.44 15.65 -36.91
C ASP A 165 19.99 17.10 -36.88
N GLU A 166 19.82 17.81 -35.76
CA GLU A 166 20.39 19.16 -35.56
C GLU A 166 21.93 19.16 -35.59
N ALA A 167 22.57 18.15 -34.98
CA ALA A 167 24.03 18.01 -35.00
C ALA A 167 24.55 17.70 -36.42
N ALA A 168 23.86 16.85 -37.18
CA ALA A 168 24.19 16.54 -38.56
C ALA A 168 24.06 17.79 -39.46
N ALA A 169 22.96 18.54 -39.30
CA ALA A 169 22.73 19.78 -40.06
C ALA A 169 23.82 20.83 -39.78
N LYS A 170 24.23 21.00 -38.51
CA LYS A 170 25.34 21.90 -38.14
C LYS A 170 26.66 21.49 -38.78
N LYS A 171 27.00 20.18 -38.75
CA LYS A 171 28.21 19.67 -39.40
C LYS A 171 28.21 19.91 -40.91
N ALA A 172 27.10 19.63 -41.58
CA ALA A 172 26.97 19.85 -43.02
C ALA A 172 27.09 21.33 -43.39
N ALA A 173 26.51 22.23 -42.59
CA ALA A 173 26.64 23.67 -42.78
C ALA A 173 28.09 24.15 -42.58
N GLU A 174 28.80 23.63 -41.56
CA GLU A 174 30.21 23.95 -41.32
C GLU A 174 31.12 23.47 -42.46
N GLU A 175 30.88 22.26 -42.97
CA GLU A 175 31.62 21.70 -44.10
C GLU A 175 31.40 22.50 -45.39
N LYS A 176 30.15 22.88 -45.68
CA LYS A 176 29.82 23.75 -46.80
C LYS A 176 30.52 25.11 -46.68
N ALA A 177 30.50 25.72 -45.49
CA ALA A 177 31.17 27.00 -45.27
C ALA A 177 32.70 26.90 -45.48
N LYS A 178 33.33 25.81 -45.03
CA LYS A 178 34.75 25.54 -45.29
C LYS A 178 35.04 25.36 -46.78
N ALA A 179 34.19 24.63 -47.50
CA ALA A 179 34.32 24.42 -48.93
C ALA A 179 34.18 25.75 -49.71
N ASP A 180 33.18 26.55 -49.37
CA ASP A 180 32.95 27.87 -49.98
C ASP A 180 34.14 28.82 -49.73
N ALA A 181 34.70 28.82 -48.52
CA ALA A 181 35.90 29.61 -48.18
C ALA A 181 37.14 29.15 -48.96
N ALA A 182 37.35 27.83 -49.09
CA ALA A 182 38.46 27.27 -49.86
C ALA A 182 38.34 27.59 -51.36
N ALA A 183 37.14 27.53 -51.91
CA ALA A 183 36.87 27.91 -53.30
C ALA A 183 37.14 29.40 -53.56
N THR A 184 36.74 30.26 -52.62
CA THR A 184 37.00 31.71 -52.68
C THR A 184 38.50 31.99 -52.70
N LYS A 185 39.25 31.40 -51.77
CA LYS A 185 40.71 31.56 -51.71
C LYS A 185 41.40 31.09 -52.99
N LYS A 186 41.00 29.94 -53.53
CA LYS A 186 41.54 29.43 -54.79
C LYS A 186 41.29 30.38 -55.95
N ALA A 187 40.10 30.99 -56.02
CA ALA A 187 39.78 31.97 -57.06
C ALA A 187 40.60 33.25 -56.92
N GLU A 188 40.84 33.73 -55.69
CA GLU A 188 41.72 34.87 -55.42
C GLU A 188 43.17 34.58 -55.84
N ASP A 189 43.70 33.41 -55.47
CA ASP A 189 45.05 32.99 -55.84
C ASP A 189 45.21 32.90 -57.38
N GLU A 190 44.21 32.36 -58.08
CA GLU A 190 44.23 32.25 -59.54
C GLU A 190 44.13 33.62 -60.24
N ALA A 191 43.32 34.54 -59.69
CA ALA A 191 43.23 35.92 -60.19
C ALA A 191 44.53 36.70 -59.98
N ALA A 192 45.18 36.54 -58.83
CA ALA A 192 46.48 37.13 -58.55
C ALA A 192 47.56 36.61 -59.52
N ALA A 193 47.58 35.31 -59.79
CA ALA A 193 48.51 34.70 -60.74
C ALA A 193 48.30 35.22 -62.18
N LYS A 194 47.04 35.35 -62.63
CA LYS A 194 46.73 35.93 -63.95
C LYS A 194 47.20 37.36 -64.06
N LYS A 195 46.97 38.18 -63.03
CA LYS A 195 47.40 39.59 -63.01
C LYS A 195 48.93 39.72 -63.05
N ALA A 196 49.64 38.90 -62.27
CA ALA A 196 51.10 38.87 -62.29
C ALA A 196 51.66 38.43 -63.64
N ALA A 197 51.03 37.45 -64.30
CA ALA A 197 51.43 37.01 -65.64
C ALA A 197 51.20 38.11 -66.70
N GLU A 198 50.08 38.84 -66.62
CA GLU A 198 49.78 39.95 -67.52
C GLU A 198 50.77 41.11 -67.34
N GLU A 199 51.12 41.44 -66.10
CA GLU A 199 52.10 42.49 -65.79
C GLU A 199 53.50 42.13 -66.29
N LYS A 200 53.91 40.87 -66.12
CA LYS A 200 55.16 40.35 -66.68
C LYS A 200 55.17 40.42 -68.21
N ALA A 201 54.09 39.99 -68.87
CA ALA A 201 53.99 40.04 -70.34
C ALA A 201 54.07 41.48 -70.88
N LYS A 202 53.45 42.45 -70.18
CA LYS A 202 53.57 43.88 -70.53
C LYS A 202 54.99 44.41 -70.35
N ALA A 203 55.68 44.01 -69.29
CA ALA A 203 57.08 44.40 -69.05
C ALA A 203 58.02 43.81 -70.11
N ASP A 204 57.85 42.53 -70.45
CA ASP A 204 58.65 41.85 -71.48
C ASP A 204 58.45 42.53 -72.86
N ALA A 205 57.21 42.84 -73.25
CA ALA A 205 56.89 43.52 -74.51
C ALA A 205 57.43 44.96 -74.59
N ALA A 206 57.44 45.70 -73.48
CA ALA A 206 58.02 47.04 -73.43
C ALA A 206 59.55 47.01 -73.60
N THR A 207 60.19 45.93 -73.15
CA THR A 207 61.65 45.75 -73.26
C THR A 207 62.06 45.36 -74.68
N THR A 208 61.26 44.56 -75.38
CA THR A 208 61.51 44.18 -76.79
C THR A 208 61.39 45.39 -77.71
N LYS A 209 60.39 46.24 -77.50
CA LYS A 209 60.17 47.45 -78.32
C LYS A 209 61.28 48.50 -78.17
N LYS A 210 61.98 48.51 -77.02
CA LYS A 210 63.12 49.40 -76.76
C LYS A 210 64.43 48.89 -77.40
N ALA A 211 64.49 47.63 -77.79
CA ALA A 211 65.64 47.02 -78.46
C ALA A 211 65.56 47.06 -79.99
N GLU A 212 64.43 47.48 -80.56
CA GLU A 212 64.23 47.63 -82.02
C GLU A 212 64.34 49.11 -82.51
N ASP A 213 64.45 50.08 -81.59
CA ASP A 213 64.60 51.52 -81.87
C ASP A 213 66.05 52.05 -81.66
N GLU A 214 67.04 51.17 -81.45
CA GLU A 214 68.49 51.45 -81.49
C GLU A 214 69.14 50.79 -82.72
#